data_AF-A0A382UQA9-F1
#
_entry.id   AF-A0A382UQA9-F1
#
_cell.length_a   1.000
_cell.length_b   1.000
_cell.length_c   1.000
_cell.angle_alpha   90.00
_cell.angle_beta   90.00
_cell.angle_gamma   90.00
#
_symmetry.space_group_name_H-M   'P 1'
#
loop_
_entity.id
_entity.type
_entity.pdbx_description
1 polymer ?
#
loop_
_entity_poly.entity_id
_entity_poly.type
_entity_poly.pdbx_seq_one_letter_code
_entity_poly.pdbx_strand_id
1 'polypeptide(L)'
;VRRIFNTWRAALLLLLYKGILFFSLALLAVSCGKQDSGEFVFRYSNEQPKDALRSQSMVFFKEQLEERSNGRIKVDLFFGGALGNERELMDFVLTGVLQGTRGGFFADANPKFMLFTLPFLVDDWDQAQRLVESDFTRKINEGARERGFHVPATGISQGFRAHTNKTRPIRHPDDLKGLKMRVPSQEVYVQTSKAFGANPQELPYVEVYQALQTGVVDGQDNAPSNIWDFKIHEVSKYLTITNYATGPDP
;
A
#
# COMPACT_ATOMS: atom_id res chain seq x y z
N VAL A 1 -12.53 -83.05 22.25
CA VAL A 1 -13.28 -81.78 22.03
C VAL A 1 -12.52 -80.53 22.49
N ARG A 2 -11.97 -80.46 23.72
CA ARG A 2 -11.22 -79.27 24.20
C ARG A 2 -9.94 -78.90 23.42
N ARG A 3 -9.26 -79.85 22.78
CA ARG A 3 -8.00 -79.58 22.04
C ARG A 3 -8.21 -78.88 20.69
N ILE A 4 -9.38 -79.05 20.07
CA ILE A 4 -9.72 -78.45 18.77
C ILE A 4 -10.12 -76.97 18.97
N PHE A 5 -10.81 -76.62 20.05
CA PHE A 5 -11.23 -75.23 20.29
C PHE A 5 -10.07 -74.25 20.53
N ASN A 6 -8.92 -74.73 21.04
CA ASN A 6 -7.76 -73.87 21.28
C ASN A 6 -6.97 -73.51 20.01
N THR A 7 -6.97 -74.37 18.98
CA THR A 7 -6.26 -74.08 17.73
C THR A 7 -6.98 -73.03 16.88
N TRP A 8 -8.32 -73.02 16.89
CA TRP A 8 -9.11 -71.99 16.20
C TRP A 8 -8.98 -70.59 16.82
N ARG A 9 -8.89 -70.51 18.16
CA ARG A 9 -8.66 -69.22 18.85
C ARG A 9 -7.29 -68.64 18.56
N ALA A 10 -6.24 -69.47 18.52
CA ALA A 10 -4.89 -69.04 18.17
C ALA A 10 -4.79 -68.56 16.70
N ALA A 11 -5.46 -69.26 15.78
CA ALA A 11 -5.53 -68.86 14.37
C ALA A 11 -6.30 -67.54 14.16
N LEU A 12 -7.42 -67.34 14.87
CA LEU A 12 -8.17 -66.07 14.83
C LEU A 12 -7.35 -64.90 15.38
N LEU A 13 -6.63 -65.11 16.48
CA LEU A 13 -5.77 -64.09 17.09
C LEU A 13 -4.60 -63.71 16.16
N LEU A 14 -4.01 -64.68 15.46
CA LEU A 14 -2.96 -64.43 14.45
C LEU A 14 -3.47 -63.70 13.21
N LEU A 15 -4.70 -64.00 12.76
CA LEU A 15 -5.36 -63.28 11.66
C LEU A 15 -5.72 -61.85 12.05
N LEU A 16 -6.19 -61.63 13.28
CA LEU A 16 -6.45 -60.30 13.83
C LEU A 16 -5.15 -59.49 13.98
N TYR A 17 -4.06 -60.10 14.47
CA TYR A 17 -2.76 -59.42 14.59
C TYR A 17 -2.16 -59.06 13.24
N LYS A 18 -2.25 -59.95 12.23
CA LYS A 18 -1.80 -59.66 10.86
C LYS A 18 -2.66 -58.60 10.18
N GLY A 19 -3.96 -58.59 10.43
CA GLY A 19 -4.87 -57.54 9.95
C GLY A 19 -4.57 -56.17 10.56
N ILE A 20 -4.28 -56.12 11.87
CA ILE A 20 -3.91 -54.88 12.58
C ILE A 20 -2.54 -54.35 12.11
N LEU A 21 -1.56 -55.23 11.87
CA LEU A 21 -0.25 -54.82 11.32
C LEU A 21 -0.35 -54.31 9.87
N PHE A 22 -1.20 -54.90 9.03
CA PHE A 22 -1.42 -54.42 7.67
C PHE A 22 -2.19 -53.10 7.63
N PHE A 23 -3.13 -52.89 8.55
CA PHE A 23 -3.88 -51.63 8.65
C PHE A 23 -3.00 -50.48 9.16
N SER A 24 -2.07 -50.77 10.09
CA SER A 24 -1.13 -49.76 10.61
C SER A 24 -0.01 -49.39 9.62
N LEU A 25 0.40 -50.28 8.72
CA LEU A 25 1.31 -49.91 7.61
C LEU A 25 0.60 -49.13 6.49
N ALA A 26 -0.68 -49.40 6.22
CA ALA A 26 -1.45 -48.64 5.23
C ALA A 26 -1.72 -47.20 5.67
N LEU A 27 -1.86 -46.94 6.98
CA LEU A 27 -2.03 -45.61 7.56
C LEU A 27 -0.75 -44.75 7.52
N LEU A 28 0.44 -45.37 7.46
CA LEU A 28 1.71 -44.65 7.34
C LEU A 28 2.05 -44.24 5.89
N ALA A 29 1.46 -44.89 4.89
CA ALA A 29 1.66 -44.55 3.48
C ALA A 29 0.84 -43.34 2.99
N VAL A 30 -0.16 -42.90 3.76
CA VAL A 30 -1.01 -41.73 3.43
C VAL A 30 -0.43 -40.41 3.98
N SER A 31 0.68 -40.46 4.71
CA SER A 31 1.33 -39.25 5.25
C SER A 31 2.36 -38.60 4.30
N CYS A 32 2.50 -39.11 3.07
CA CYS A 32 3.20 -38.43 1.97
C CYS A 32 2.19 -37.86 0.97
N GLY A 33 1.08 -37.30 1.46
CA GLY A 33 0.38 -36.28 0.69
C GLY A 33 1.31 -35.08 0.54
N LYS A 34 1.53 -34.62 -0.69
CA LYS A 34 2.02 -33.27 -0.97
C LYS A 34 1.31 -32.35 0.03
N GLN A 35 2.05 -31.81 0.99
CA GLN A 35 1.54 -30.78 1.86
C GLN A 35 1.08 -29.67 0.92
N ASP A 36 -0.23 -29.55 0.75
CA ASP A 36 -0.84 -28.49 -0.04
C ASP A 36 -0.32 -27.22 0.60
N SER A 37 0.66 -26.60 -0.06
CA SER A 37 1.31 -25.42 0.47
C SER A 37 0.31 -24.31 0.25
N GLY A 38 -0.68 -24.24 1.14
CA GLY A 38 -1.97 -23.60 0.93
C GLY A 38 -1.84 -22.28 0.18
N GLU A 39 -2.73 -22.07 -0.78
CA GLU A 39 -2.79 -20.84 -1.55
C GLU A 39 -2.98 -19.66 -0.60
N PHE A 40 -1.98 -18.77 -0.53
CA PHE A 40 -2.04 -17.56 0.28
C PHE A 40 -2.59 -16.43 -0.58
N VAL A 41 -3.62 -15.74 -0.10
CA VAL A 41 -4.14 -14.53 -0.77
C VAL A 41 -3.52 -13.30 -0.13
N PHE A 42 -2.78 -12.54 -0.91
CA PHE A 42 -2.24 -11.23 -0.57
C PHE A 42 -3.18 -10.15 -1.11
N ARG A 43 -4.02 -9.58 -0.25
CA ARG A 43 -4.91 -8.47 -0.65
C ARG A 43 -4.13 -7.16 -0.62
N TYR A 44 -4.11 -6.46 -1.75
CA TYR A 44 -3.30 -5.25 -1.94
C TYR A 44 -4.17 -4.11 -2.52
N SER A 45 -4.23 -2.97 -1.85
CA SER A 45 -5.14 -1.88 -2.24
C SER A 45 -4.50 -0.49 -2.28
N ASN A 46 -5.05 0.38 -3.13
CA ASN A 46 -4.80 1.82 -3.14
C ASN A 46 -6.05 2.65 -3.51
N GLU A 47 -5.90 3.97 -3.36
CA GLU A 47 -6.90 4.97 -3.74
C GLU A 47 -6.90 5.33 -5.24
N GLN A 48 -5.82 5.03 -5.98
CA GLN A 48 -5.65 5.53 -7.35
C GLN A 48 -6.38 4.68 -8.40
N PRO A 49 -6.80 5.27 -9.53
CA PRO A 49 -7.31 4.51 -10.68
C PRO A 49 -6.32 3.43 -11.13
N LYS A 50 -6.83 2.35 -11.74
CA LYS A 50 -6.02 1.21 -12.17
C LYS A 50 -4.83 1.60 -13.08
N ASP A 51 -5.03 2.59 -13.94
CA ASP A 51 -4.04 2.98 -14.95
C ASP A 51 -2.98 3.96 -14.42
N ALA A 52 -3.16 4.47 -13.19
CA ALA A 52 -2.22 5.38 -12.56
C ALA A 52 -0.87 4.70 -12.29
N LEU A 53 0.23 5.46 -12.33
CA LEU A 53 1.61 4.93 -12.15
C LEU A 53 1.76 4.11 -10.85
N ARG A 54 1.15 4.56 -9.77
CA ARG A 54 1.13 3.85 -8.49
C ARG A 54 0.45 2.49 -8.61
N SER A 55 -0.69 2.41 -9.29
CA SER A 55 -1.44 1.17 -9.51
C SER A 55 -0.70 0.20 -10.41
N GLN A 56 -0.03 0.70 -11.46
CA GLN A 56 0.81 -0.11 -12.34
C GLN A 56 1.96 -0.80 -11.59
N SER A 57 2.55 -0.14 -10.59
CA SER A 57 3.56 -0.79 -9.74
C SER A 57 2.99 -1.96 -8.90
N MET A 58 1.71 -1.92 -8.53
CA MET A 58 1.05 -3.01 -7.81
C MET A 58 0.74 -4.20 -8.74
N VAL A 59 0.43 -3.93 -10.01
CA VAL A 59 0.31 -4.96 -11.05
C VAL A 59 1.65 -5.66 -11.25
N PHE A 60 2.75 -4.90 -11.37
CA PHE A 60 4.10 -5.46 -11.43
C PHE A 60 4.43 -6.30 -10.19
N PHE A 61 4.09 -5.82 -8.99
CA PHE A 61 4.26 -6.60 -7.75
C PHE A 61 3.48 -7.93 -7.79
N LYS A 62 2.23 -7.91 -8.24
CA LYS A 62 1.42 -9.13 -8.43
C LYS A 62 2.13 -10.12 -9.34
N GLU A 63 2.52 -9.69 -10.53
CA GLU A 63 3.20 -10.56 -11.51
C GLU A 63 4.47 -11.19 -10.91
N GLN A 64 5.32 -10.37 -10.29
CA GLN A 64 6.57 -10.83 -9.69
C GLN A 64 6.36 -11.77 -8.51
N LEU A 65 5.37 -11.50 -7.64
CA LEU A 65 5.13 -12.32 -6.46
C LEU A 65 4.50 -13.67 -6.82
N GLU A 66 3.54 -13.67 -7.75
CA GLU A 66 2.90 -14.90 -8.22
C GLU A 66 3.90 -15.79 -8.96
N GLU A 67 4.74 -15.21 -9.82
CA GLU A 67 5.80 -15.94 -10.53
C GLU A 67 6.82 -16.54 -9.56
N ARG A 68 7.42 -15.71 -8.69
CA ARG A 68 8.48 -16.15 -7.77
C ARG A 68 7.99 -17.10 -6.69
N SER A 69 6.69 -17.07 -6.37
CA SER A 69 6.07 -18.02 -5.44
C SER A 69 5.61 -19.32 -6.13
N ASN A 70 5.82 -19.48 -7.44
CA ASN A 70 5.27 -20.58 -8.24
C ASN A 70 3.76 -20.73 -8.05
N GLY A 71 3.04 -19.61 -7.99
CA GLY A 71 1.59 -19.53 -7.79
C GLY A 71 1.10 -19.81 -6.36
N ARG A 72 1.99 -20.05 -5.38
CA ARG A 72 1.60 -20.28 -3.98
C ARG A 72 1.01 -19.05 -3.30
N ILE A 73 1.41 -17.86 -3.73
CA ILE A 73 0.84 -16.60 -3.26
C ILE A 73 0.07 -16.01 -4.44
N LYS A 74 -1.22 -15.72 -4.26
CA LYS A 74 -2.05 -14.97 -5.20
C LYS A 74 -2.23 -13.55 -4.70
N VAL A 75 -2.20 -12.58 -5.60
CA VAL A 75 -2.37 -11.17 -5.25
C VAL A 75 -3.71 -10.66 -5.78
N ASP A 76 -4.58 -10.23 -4.87
CA ASP A 76 -5.84 -9.58 -5.21
C ASP A 76 -5.66 -8.07 -5.14
N LEU A 77 -5.88 -7.38 -6.27
CA LEU A 77 -5.66 -5.95 -6.41
C LEU A 77 -6.98 -5.18 -6.33
N PHE A 78 -7.03 -4.16 -5.49
CA PHE A 78 -8.18 -3.27 -5.31
C PHE A 78 -7.77 -1.81 -5.55
N PHE A 79 -8.30 -1.19 -6.60
CA PHE A 79 -7.96 0.16 -7.03
C PHE A 79 -9.10 1.15 -6.78
N GLY A 80 -8.83 2.44 -6.98
CA GLY A 80 -9.85 3.50 -7.03
C GLY A 80 -10.54 3.74 -5.69
N GLY A 81 -9.90 3.39 -4.57
CA GLY A 81 -10.48 3.56 -3.24
C GLY A 81 -11.61 2.59 -2.92
N ALA A 82 -11.72 1.47 -3.65
CA ALA A 82 -12.80 0.49 -3.46
C ALA A 82 -12.92 -0.07 -2.03
N LEU A 83 -11.83 -0.05 -1.26
CA LEU A 83 -11.79 -0.51 0.12
C LEU A 83 -11.67 0.63 1.14
N GLY A 84 -11.59 1.89 0.71
CA GLY A 84 -11.43 3.04 1.60
C GLY A 84 -10.33 4.01 1.16
N ASN A 85 -10.17 5.07 1.94
CA ASN A 85 -9.13 6.09 1.76
C ASN A 85 -7.77 5.64 2.31
N GLU A 86 -6.68 6.34 1.97
CA GLU A 86 -5.32 5.97 2.37
C GLU A 86 -5.14 5.73 3.88
N ARG A 87 -5.86 6.46 4.75
CA ARG A 87 -5.78 6.26 6.21
C ARG A 87 -6.42 4.94 6.64
N GLU A 88 -7.61 4.66 6.12
CA GLU A 88 -8.34 3.41 6.40
C GLU A 88 -7.56 2.18 5.93
N LEU A 89 -6.87 2.28 4.78
CA LEU A 89 -6.04 1.19 4.27
C LEU A 89 -4.86 0.84 5.20
N MET A 90 -4.29 1.83 5.90
CA MET A 90 -3.24 1.57 6.90
C MET A 90 -3.78 0.78 8.09
N ASP A 91 -4.99 1.11 8.57
CA ASP A 91 -5.65 0.35 9.64
C ASP A 91 -5.99 -1.08 9.20
N PHE A 92 -6.37 -1.27 7.94
CA PHE A 92 -6.61 -2.61 7.38
C PHE A 92 -5.35 -3.45 7.24
N VAL A 93 -4.19 -2.84 6.96
CA VAL A 93 -2.91 -3.55 7.01
C VAL A 93 -2.57 -3.93 8.44
N LEU A 94 -2.73 -3.01 9.40
CA LEU A 94 -2.42 -3.26 10.81
C LEU A 94 -3.27 -4.38 11.42
N THR A 95 -4.54 -4.47 11.02
CA THR A 95 -5.48 -5.51 11.47
C THR A 95 -5.39 -6.81 10.67
N GLY A 96 -4.62 -6.84 9.58
CA GLY A 96 -4.43 -8.00 8.70
C GLY A 96 -5.59 -8.26 7.73
N VAL A 97 -6.56 -7.34 7.63
CA VAL A 97 -7.62 -7.38 6.59
C VAL A 97 -6.99 -7.27 5.19
N LEU A 98 -5.99 -6.40 5.05
CA LEU A 98 -5.10 -6.29 3.90
C LEU A 98 -3.70 -6.81 4.24
N GLN A 99 -3.03 -7.42 3.26
CA GLN A 99 -1.62 -7.81 3.40
C GLN A 99 -0.69 -6.70 2.93
N GLY A 100 -1.19 -5.73 2.16
CA GLY A 100 -0.44 -4.53 1.81
C GLY A 100 -1.36 -3.38 1.37
N THR A 101 -0.80 -2.18 1.41
CA THR A 101 -1.39 -0.99 0.78
C THR A 101 -0.30 -0.16 0.13
N ARG A 102 -0.64 0.56 -0.94
CA ARG A 102 0.24 1.55 -1.58
C ARG A 102 -0.47 2.88 -1.56
N GLY A 103 0.10 3.91 -0.95
CA GLY A 103 -0.66 5.13 -0.70
C GLY A 103 0.16 6.20 0.01
N GLY A 104 -0.50 6.93 0.90
CA GLY A 104 0.11 7.91 1.79
C GLY A 104 -0.01 7.46 3.25
N PHE A 105 0.13 8.40 4.18
CA PHE A 105 -0.08 8.19 5.63
C PHE A 105 0.89 7.22 6.33
N PHE A 106 2.06 6.96 5.74
CA PHE A 106 3.09 6.13 6.37
C PHE A 106 3.70 6.69 7.67
N ALA A 107 3.34 7.92 8.06
CA ALA A 107 3.60 8.44 9.41
C ALA A 107 3.05 7.53 10.53
N ASP A 108 1.98 6.78 10.24
CA ASP A 108 1.42 5.79 11.15
C ASP A 108 2.38 4.64 11.37
N ALA A 109 3.01 4.17 10.30
CA ALA A 109 4.03 3.14 10.34
C ALA A 109 5.33 3.64 10.99
N ASN A 110 5.77 4.85 10.65
CA ASN A 110 6.90 5.52 11.31
C ASN A 110 6.80 7.04 11.10
N PRO A 111 6.73 7.86 12.16
CA PRO A 111 6.54 9.31 12.02
C PRO A 111 7.71 9.99 11.28
N LYS A 112 8.87 9.33 11.19
CA LYS A 112 10.02 9.82 10.42
C LYS A 112 9.77 9.86 8.91
N PHE A 113 8.78 9.14 8.38
CA PHE A 113 8.37 9.29 6.97
C PHE A 113 7.94 10.72 6.63
N MET A 114 7.48 11.50 7.62
CA MET A 114 7.17 12.91 7.43
C MET A 114 8.38 13.76 7.03
N LEU A 115 9.61 13.30 7.31
CA LEU A 115 10.81 13.99 6.87
C LEU A 115 10.89 14.05 5.34
N PHE A 116 10.42 13.02 4.63
CA PHE A 116 10.40 12.98 3.17
C PHE A 116 9.38 13.93 2.53
N THR A 117 8.45 14.44 3.32
CA THR A 117 7.40 15.36 2.85
C THR A 117 7.74 16.83 3.11
N LEU A 118 8.91 17.11 3.67
CA LEU A 118 9.34 18.49 3.93
C LEU A 118 9.50 19.26 2.61
N PRO A 119 9.03 20.53 2.57
CA PRO A 119 9.17 21.36 1.39
C PRO A 119 10.65 21.64 1.11
N PHE A 120 11.04 21.51 -0.16
CA PHE A 120 12.38 21.76 -0.70
C PHE A 120 13.49 20.90 -0.09
N LEU A 121 13.15 19.67 0.35
CA LEU A 121 14.12 18.73 0.90
C LEU A 121 15.21 18.32 -0.11
N VAL A 122 14.84 18.22 -1.39
CA VAL A 122 15.72 17.81 -2.49
C VAL A 122 15.60 18.81 -3.64
N ASP A 123 16.72 19.12 -4.27
CA ASP A 123 16.77 20.12 -5.35
C ASP A 123 16.32 19.56 -6.71
N ASP A 124 16.58 18.27 -6.95
CA ASP A 124 16.40 17.63 -8.25
C ASP A 124 16.14 16.12 -8.12
N TRP A 125 15.90 15.48 -9.26
CA TRP A 125 15.66 14.05 -9.36
C TRP A 125 16.84 13.18 -8.92
N ASP A 126 18.07 13.62 -9.15
CA ASP A 126 19.26 12.85 -8.75
C ASP A 126 19.39 12.83 -7.22
N GLN A 127 19.15 13.98 -6.56
CA GLN A 127 19.07 14.03 -5.11
C GLN A 127 17.93 13.16 -4.57
N ALA A 128 16.76 13.22 -5.21
CA ALA A 128 15.60 12.44 -4.82
C ALA A 128 15.85 10.92 -4.92
N GLN A 129 16.50 10.46 -5.99
CA GLN A 129 16.90 9.06 -6.16
C GLN A 129 17.95 8.63 -5.12
N ARG A 130 18.98 9.44 -4.88
CA ARG A 130 19.96 9.15 -3.82
C ARG A 130 19.30 9.07 -2.44
N LEU A 131 18.28 9.89 -2.17
CA LEU A 131 17.52 9.81 -0.93
C LEU A 131 16.76 8.48 -0.84
N VAL A 132 16.07 8.04 -1.89
CA VAL A 132 15.41 6.72 -1.95
C VAL A 132 16.38 5.59 -1.62
N GLU A 133 17.57 5.60 -2.22
CA GLU A 133 18.58 4.53 -2.09
C GLU A 133 19.40 4.58 -0.79
N SER A 134 19.27 5.66 -0.02
CA SER A 134 20.11 5.93 1.14
C SER A 134 19.89 4.98 2.33
N ASP A 135 20.95 4.81 3.12
CA ASP A 135 20.87 4.14 4.43
C ASP A 135 19.91 4.84 5.39
N PHE A 136 19.71 6.15 5.22
CA PHE A 136 18.75 6.93 5.99
C PHE A 136 17.32 6.44 5.73
N THR A 137 16.94 6.29 4.46
CA THR A 137 15.63 5.76 4.09
C THR A 137 15.45 4.31 4.51
N ARG A 138 16.48 3.48 4.37
CA ARG A 138 16.44 2.09 4.85
C ARG A 138 16.16 2.01 6.36
N LYS A 139 16.82 2.83 7.18
CA LYS A 139 16.58 2.88 8.63
C LYS A 139 15.17 3.34 8.98
N ILE A 140 14.58 4.26 8.21
CA ILE A 140 13.19 4.69 8.40
C ILE A 140 12.24 3.51 8.09
N ASN A 141 12.47 2.79 6.99
CA ASN A 141 11.67 1.63 6.59
C ASN A 141 11.74 0.51 7.63
N GLU A 142 12.92 0.22 8.18
CA GLU A 142 13.11 -0.78 9.23
C GLU A 142 12.35 -0.43 10.52
N GLY A 143 12.34 0.85 10.91
CA GLY A 143 11.62 1.34 12.08
C GLY A 143 10.10 1.15 12.02
N ALA A 144 9.52 0.94 10.82
CA ALA A 144 8.09 0.65 10.67
C ALA A 144 7.65 -0.63 11.42
N ARG A 145 8.59 -1.56 11.62
CA ARG A 145 8.33 -2.82 12.34
C ARG A 145 7.95 -2.62 13.80
N GLU A 146 8.43 -1.55 14.43
CA GLU A 146 8.09 -1.20 15.82
C GLU A 146 6.60 -0.94 16.00
N ARG A 147 5.89 -0.61 14.91
CA ARG A 147 4.45 -0.33 14.90
C ARG A 147 3.64 -1.38 14.15
N GLY A 148 4.21 -2.56 13.90
CA GLY A 148 3.50 -3.67 13.26
C GLY A 148 3.43 -3.60 11.73
N PHE A 149 4.17 -2.69 11.09
CA PHE A 149 4.21 -2.56 9.64
C PHE A 149 5.51 -3.13 9.06
N HIS A 150 5.46 -3.64 7.84
CA HIS A 150 6.64 -3.95 7.05
C HIS A 150 6.68 -3.09 5.80
N VAL A 151 7.71 -2.25 5.69
CA VAL A 151 8.00 -1.46 4.49
C VAL A 151 9.19 -2.11 3.77
N PRO A 152 8.98 -2.87 2.69
CA PRO A 152 10.06 -3.58 2.00
C PRO A 152 10.88 -2.66 1.06
N ALA A 153 10.27 -1.60 0.56
CA ALA A 153 10.87 -0.65 -0.35
C ALA A 153 10.14 0.70 -0.27
N THR A 154 10.77 1.72 -0.83
CA THR A 154 10.21 3.05 -1.06
C THR A 154 10.59 3.49 -2.46
N GLY A 155 9.82 4.37 -3.08
CA GLY A 155 10.14 4.96 -4.38
C GLY A 155 9.43 6.29 -4.61
N ILE A 156 9.65 6.90 -5.77
CA ILE A 156 8.95 8.14 -6.15
C ILE A 156 8.02 7.80 -7.30
N SER A 157 6.75 7.55 -6.99
CA SER A 157 5.78 7.02 -7.94
C SER A 157 5.10 8.09 -8.82
N GLN A 158 5.05 9.33 -8.36
CA GLN A 158 4.24 10.39 -8.97
C GLN A 158 5.07 11.64 -9.34
N GLY A 159 6.24 11.82 -8.70
CA GLY A 159 7.18 12.91 -8.98
C GLY A 159 6.99 14.12 -8.07
N PHE A 160 7.42 15.29 -8.57
CA PHE A 160 7.38 16.54 -7.83
C PHE A 160 5.98 17.16 -7.85
N ARG A 161 5.56 17.71 -6.70
CA ARG A 161 4.25 18.32 -6.51
C ARG A 161 4.20 19.69 -7.18
N ALA A 162 3.10 19.94 -7.89
CA ALA A 162 2.73 21.20 -8.50
C ALA A 162 1.42 21.71 -7.89
N HIS A 163 1.21 23.03 -7.93
CA HIS A 163 -0.01 23.64 -7.44
C HIS A 163 -1.01 23.82 -8.58
N THR A 164 -2.28 23.47 -8.36
CA THR A 164 -3.38 23.85 -9.27
C THR A 164 -4.43 24.66 -8.53
N ASN A 165 -5.07 25.58 -9.24
CA ASN A 165 -6.24 26.29 -8.72
C ASN A 165 -7.13 26.83 -9.86
N LYS A 166 -8.35 27.26 -9.54
CA LYS A 166 -9.29 27.85 -10.50
C LYS A 166 -9.38 29.38 -10.46
N THR A 167 -8.73 30.02 -9.48
CA THR A 167 -8.89 31.44 -9.15
C THR A 167 -7.90 32.34 -9.89
N ARG A 168 -6.59 32.11 -9.76
CA ARG A 168 -5.53 32.96 -10.33
C ARG A 168 -4.21 32.20 -10.57
N PRO A 169 -3.34 32.66 -11.49
CA PRO A 169 -1.97 32.16 -11.58
C PRO A 169 -1.21 32.35 -10.26
N ILE A 170 -0.31 31.43 -9.93
CA ILE A 170 0.65 31.58 -8.83
C ILE A 170 2.01 31.86 -9.48
N ARG A 171 2.51 33.09 -9.35
CA ARG A 171 3.82 33.52 -9.89
C ARG A 171 4.79 33.90 -8.77
N HIS A 172 4.27 34.26 -7.61
CA HIS A 172 5.00 34.51 -6.38
C HIS A 172 4.33 33.75 -5.22
N PRO A 173 5.04 33.34 -4.15
CA PRO A 173 4.43 32.69 -3.00
C PRO A 173 3.23 33.45 -2.41
N ASP A 174 3.26 34.80 -2.44
CA ASP A 174 2.15 35.64 -1.97
C ASP A 174 0.82 35.41 -2.70
N ASP A 175 0.84 34.87 -3.93
CA ASP A 175 -0.38 34.59 -4.70
C ASP A 175 -1.21 33.45 -4.08
N LEU A 176 -0.59 32.61 -3.24
CA LEU A 176 -1.27 31.57 -2.45
C LEU A 176 -2.09 32.16 -1.30
N LYS A 177 -1.83 33.42 -0.91
CA LYS A 177 -2.46 34.04 0.26
C LYS A 177 -3.98 34.03 0.19
N GLY A 178 -4.60 33.40 1.18
CA GLY A 178 -6.06 33.31 1.32
C GLY A 178 -6.75 32.35 0.35
N LEU A 179 -6.03 31.65 -0.54
CA LEU A 179 -6.63 30.57 -1.32
C LEU A 179 -7.01 29.40 -0.41
N LYS A 180 -8.21 28.86 -0.58
CA LYS A 180 -8.64 27.62 0.10
C LYS A 180 -7.99 26.42 -0.60
N MET A 181 -6.85 25.98 -0.08
CA MET A 181 -6.08 24.90 -0.70
C MET A 181 -6.41 23.58 -0.05
N ARG A 182 -6.85 22.58 -0.83
CA ARG A 182 -6.97 21.23 -0.31
C ARG A 182 -5.59 20.69 0.04
N VAL A 183 -5.48 20.08 1.22
CA VAL A 183 -4.31 19.30 1.66
C VAL A 183 -4.77 17.91 2.12
N PRO A 184 -3.92 16.86 2.06
CA PRO A 184 -4.19 15.62 2.77
C PRO A 184 -4.13 15.87 4.29
N SER A 185 -4.82 15.05 5.08
CA SER A 185 -4.87 15.16 6.55
C SER A 185 -3.57 14.73 7.26
N GLN A 186 -2.45 15.33 6.88
CA GLN A 186 -1.16 15.16 7.55
C GLN A 186 -0.58 16.53 7.86
N GLU A 187 -0.12 16.68 9.10
CA GLU A 187 0.26 17.97 9.68
C GLU A 187 1.28 18.75 8.84
N VAL A 188 2.24 18.08 8.20
CA VAL A 188 3.24 18.74 7.34
C VAL A 188 2.61 19.54 6.20
N TYR A 189 1.55 19.04 5.57
CA TYR A 189 0.92 19.71 4.43
C TYR A 189 0.06 20.86 4.91
N VAL A 190 -0.61 20.70 6.06
CA VAL A 190 -1.33 21.77 6.74
C VAL A 190 -0.38 22.91 7.08
N GLN A 191 0.77 22.61 7.70
CA GLN A 191 1.76 23.60 8.10
C GLN A 191 2.45 24.25 6.90
N THR A 192 2.80 23.47 5.87
CA THR A 192 3.39 23.99 4.63
C THR A 192 2.44 24.93 3.91
N SER A 193 1.16 24.57 3.80
CA SER A 193 0.12 25.42 3.19
C SER A 193 -0.06 26.74 3.96
N LYS A 194 -0.11 26.68 5.31
CA LYS A 194 -0.13 27.87 6.18
C LYS A 194 1.13 28.73 6.01
N ALA A 195 2.31 28.11 5.89
CA ALA A 195 3.58 28.82 5.68
C ALA A 195 3.60 29.57 4.35
N PHE A 196 2.94 29.04 3.30
CA PHE A 196 2.70 29.75 2.06
C PHE A 196 1.58 30.81 2.13
N GLY A 197 0.94 30.99 3.29
CA GLY A 197 -0.14 31.96 3.51
C GLY A 197 -1.51 31.52 3.00
N ALA A 198 -1.65 30.29 2.52
CA ALA A 198 -2.93 29.72 2.10
C ALA A 198 -3.81 29.32 3.29
N ASN A 199 -5.07 29.02 3.01
CA ASN A 199 -6.03 28.47 3.97
C ASN A 199 -6.24 26.96 3.69
N PRO A 200 -5.56 26.06 4.41
CA PRO A 200 -5.67 24.62 4.14
C PRO A 200 -7.05 24.07 4.48
N GLN A 201 -7.57 23.19 3.64
CA GLN A 201 -8.77 22.39 3.88
C GLN A 201 -8.40 20.91 3.76
N GLU A 202 -8.58 20.15 4.82
CA GLU A 202 -8.24 18.74 4.86
C GLU A 202 -9.36 17.90 4.24
N LEU A 203 -9.07 17.17 3.17
CA LEU A 203 -10.03 16.31 2.47
C LEU A 203 -9.33 15.06 1.93
N PRO A 204 -9.95 13.86 1.94
CA PRO A 204 -9.50 12.71 1.16
C PRO A 204 -9.34 13.04 -0.33
N TYR A 205 -8.42 12.37 -1.05
CA TYR A 205 -8.10 12.80 -2.41
C TYR A 205 -9.24 12.47 -3.41
N VAL A 206 -9.98 11.38 -3.20
CA VAL A 206 -11.19 11.02 -3.96
C VAL A 206 -12.28 12.10 -3.95
N GLU A 207 -12.30 12.98 -2.95
CA GLU A 207 -13.30 14.06 -2.82
C GLU A 207 -12.88 15.35 -3.55
N VAL A 208 -11.61 15.46 -3.96
CA VAL A 208 -11.01 16.71 -4.44
C VAL A 208 -11.65 17.23 -5.71
N TYR A 209 -11.98 16.35 -6.66
CA TYR A 209 -12.64 16.75 -7.91
C TYR A 209 -13.95 17.49 -7.62
N GLN A 210 -14.81 16.90 -6.79
CA GLN A 210 -16.10 17.49 -6.43
C GLN A 210 -15.93 18.74 -5.57
N ALA A 211 -14.97 18.76 -4.65
CA ALA A 211 -14.67 19.94 -3.84
C ALA A 211 -14.19 21.14 -4.67
N LEU A 212 -13.40 20.89 -5.73
CA LEU A 212 -13.00 21.91 -6.72
C LEU A 212 -14.19 22.34 -7.59
N GLN A 213 -14.98 21.40 -8.09
CA GLN A 213 -16.15 21.67 -8.93
C GLN A 213 -17.17 22.56 -8.22
N THR A 214 -17.49 22.25 -6.97
CA THR A 214 -18.44 22.99 -6.13
C THR A 214 -17.86 24.26 -5.50
N GLY A 215 -16.53 24.40 -5.46
CA GLY A 215 -15.86 25.55 -4.88
C GLY A 215 -15.74 25.52 -3.36
N VAL A 216 -15.85 24.35 -2.73
CA VAL A 216 -15.41 24.13 -1.35
C VAL A 216 -13.95 24.54 -1.21
N VAL A 217 -13.10 24.12 -2.15
CA VAL A 217 -11.69 24.54 -2.29
C VAL A 217 -11.46 25.28 -3.61
N ASP A 218 -10.45 26.15 -3.60
CA ASP A 218 -10.02 26.93 -4.76
C ASP A 218 -8.92 26.21 -5.56
N GLY A 219 -8.17 25.35 -4.89
CA GLY A 219 -7.04 24.64 -5.46
C GLY A 219 -6.61 23.45 -4.63
N GLN A 220 -5.58 22.76 -5.13
CA GLN A 220 -4.93 21.63 -4.50
C GLN A 220 -3.47 21.61 -4.95
N ASP A 221 -2.69 20.69 -4.41
CA ASP A 221 -1.37 20.39 -4.93
C ASP A 221 -1.16 18.88 -5.06
N ASN A 222 -0.50 18.48 -6.15
CA ASN A 222 -0.08 17.11 -6.40
C ASN A 222 0.86 17.05 -7.60
N ALA A 223 1.46 15.90 -7.85
CA ALA A 223 2.27 15.77 -9.05
C ALA A 223 1.41 15.80 -10.33
N PRO A 224 1.95 16.26 -11.47
CA PRO A 224 1.21 16.33 -12.74
C PRO A 224 0.56 15.02 -13.16
N SER A 225 1.17 13.87 -12.88
CA SER A 225 0.57 12.55 -13.15
C SER A 225 -0.75 12.38 -12.40
N ASN A 226 -0.79 12.72 -11.11
CA ASN A 226 -2.00 12.57 -10.29
C ASN A 226 -3.10 13.57 -10.69
N ILE A 227 -2.69 14.77 -11.10
CA ILE A 227 -3.61 15.80 -11.62
C ILE A 227 -4.29 15.30 -12.91
N TRP A 228 -3.54 14.55 -13.73
CA TRP A 228 -4.07 13.89 -14.92
C TRP A 228 -4.99 12.72 -14.58
N ASP A 229 -4.49 11.77 -13.79
CA ASP A 229 -5.17 10.51 -13.47
C ASP A 229 -6.55 10.72 -12.80
N PHE A 230 -6.67 11.76 -11.98
CA PHE A 230 -7.92 12.14 -11.31
C PHE A 230 -8.70 13.25 -12.01
N LYS A 231 -8.31 13.61 -13.24
CA LYS A 231 -8.99 14.62 -14.07
C LYS A 231 -9.12 15.99 -13.41
N ILE A 232 -8.22 16.32 -12.48
CA ILE A 232 -8.22 17.60 -11.76
C ILE A 232 -8.04 18.79 -12.72
N HIS A 233 -7.44 18.55 -13.89
CA HIS A 233 -7.32 19.52 -14.97
C HIS A 233 -8.67 19.95 -15.59
N GLU A 234 -9.75 19.19 -15.45
CA GLU A 234 -11.08 19.57 -15.93
C GLU A 234 -11.74 20.64 -15.01
N VAL A 235 -11.34 20.66 -13.74
CA VAL A 235 -11.92 21.52 -12.67
C VAL A 235 -10.90 22.52 -12.09
N SER A 236 -9.75 22.65 -12.73
CA SER A 236 -8.69 23.63 -12.42
C SER A 236 -8.35 24.45 -13.65
N LYS A 237 -8.05 25.74 -13.47
CA LYS A 237 -7.73 26.64 -14.60
C LYS A 237 -6.23 26.91 -14.74
N TYR A 238 -5.50 26.90 -13.63
CA TYR A 238 -4.09 27.24 -13.58
C TYR A 238 -3.31 26.09 -12.96
N LEU A 239 -2.17 25.77 -13.56
CA LEU A 239 -1.15 24.86 -13.04
C LEU A 239 0.14 25.66 -12.89
N THR A 240 0.77 25.58 -11.72
CA THR A 240 2.08 26.18 -11.45
C THR A 240 3.04 25.09 -10.99
N ILE A 241 4.06 24.82 -11.82
CA ILE A 241 5.13 23.88 -11.51
C ILE A 241 6.03 24.52 -10.46
N THR A 242 5.78 24.16 -9.21
CA THR A 242 6.50 24.70 -8.04
C THR A 242 7.60 23.74 -7.59
N ASN A 243 7.46 22.45 -7.90
CA ASN A 243 8.36 21.37 -7.49
C ASN A 243 8.75 21.44 -6.01
N TYR A 244 7.83 21.92 -5.18
CA TYR A 244 8.15 22.33 -3.82
C TYR A 244 8.34 21.12 -2.90
N ALA A 245 7.83 19.95 -3.28
CA ALA A 245 7.98 18.74 -2.51
C ALA A 245 7.94 17.52 -3.42
N THR A 246 8.77 16.54 -3.09
CA THR A 246 8.72 15.16 -3.54
C THR A 246 9.34 14.33 -2.43
N GLY A 247 9.14 13.02 -2.43
CA GLY A 247 9.80 12.17 -1.46
C GLY A 247 9.55 10.70 -1.72
N PRO A 248 10.41 9.83 -1.17
CA PRO A 248 10.16 8.40 -1.14
C PRO A 248 8.81 8.10 -0.46
N ASP A 249 7.88 7.49 -1.19
CA ASP A 249 6.70 6.83 -0.67
C ASP A 249 6.91 5.31 -0.60
N PRO A 250 6.57 4.65 0.52
CA PRO A 250 6.49 3.19 0.62
C PRO A 250 5.54 2.51 -0.39
#